data_AF-A0A0A6NZL3-F1
#
_entry.id   AF-A0A0A6NZL3-F1
#
_cell.length_a   1.000
_cell.length_b   1.000
_cell.length_c   1.000
_cell.angle_alpha   90.00
_cell.angle_beta   90.00
_cell.angle_gamma   90.00
#
_symmetry.space_group_name_H-M   'P 1'
#
loop_
_entity.id
_entity.type
_entity.pdbx_description
1 polymer ?
#
loop_
_entity_poly.entity_id
_entity_poly.type
_entity_poly.pdbx_seq_one_letter_code
_entity_poly.pdbx_strand_id
1 'polypeptide(L)'
;MTKPIFNYDEMSDTLYVSFEQSKNATGIELNEHILLRINKKEHRAIGLTFFEYSLLAQKTEMGHRSFPLTGLASLSSGLKTHVLDILLHPPVSEILSISAYTPSFVETIPITSLQWQHEISYQPITRQVGMETRTH
;
A
#
# COMPACT_ATOMS: atom_id res chain seq x y z
N MET A 1 -14.31 12.42 2.99
CA MET A 1 -12.99 11.82 2.67
C MET A 1 -12.86 11.75 1.17
N THR A 2 -11.69 12.08 0.62
CA THR A 2 -11.41 11.94 -0.80
C THR A 2 -11.25 10.45 -1.12
N LYS A 3 -11.81 9.99 -2.24
CA LYS A 3 -11.68 8.59 -2.66
C LYS A 3 -10.21 8.29 -2.99
N PRO A 4 -9.63 7.15 -2.55
CA PRO A 4 -8.27 6.78 -2.91
C PRO A 4 -8.11 6.68 -4.43
N ILE A 5 -6.98 7.18 -4.93
CA ILE A 5 -6.58 7.07 -6.33
C ILE A 5 -5.65 5.87 -6.48
N PHE A 6 -6.02 4.94 -7.34
CA PHE A 6 -5.25 3.75 -7.67
C PHE A 6 -4.59 3.95 -9.03
N ASN A 7 -3.29 3.66 -9.13
CA ASN A 7 -2.54 3.69 -10.37
C ASN A 7 -1.66 2.44 -10.43
N TYR A 8 -1.89 1.59 -11.43
CA TYR A 8 -1.14 0.36 -11.63
C TYR A 8 -0.19 0.53 -12.81
N ASP A 9 1.09 0.25 -12.58
CA ASP A 9 2.11 0.18 -13.62
C ASP A 9 2.37 -1.30 -13.97
N GLU A 10 1.93 -1.69 -15.17
CA GLU A 10 2.08 -3.06 -15.70
C GLU A 10 3.56 -3.43 -15.94
N MET A 11 4.43 -2.47 -16.24
CA MET A 11 5.83 -2.77 -16.57
C MET A 11 6.63 -3.19 -15.34
N SER A 12 6.31 -2.59 -14.19
CA SER A 12 6.98 -2.85 -12.91
C SER A 12 6.15 -3.69 -11.94
N ASP A 13 4.97 -4.18 -12.36
CA ASP A 13 3.98 -4.86 -11.50
C ASP A 13 3.78 -4.13 -10.16
N THR A 14 3.59 -2.80 -10.23
CA THR A 14 3.53 -1.95 -9.04
C THR A 14 2.20 -1.21 -8.97
N LEU A 15 1.48 -1.36 -7.85
CA LEU A 15 0.28 -0.60 -7.56
C LEU A 15 0.60 0.55 -6.61
N TYR A 16 0.31 1.78 -7.06
CA TYR A 16 0.34 2.98 -6.25
C TYR A 16 -1.06 3.33 -5.79
N VAL A 17 -1.23 3.50 -4.48
CA VAL A 17 -2.44 4.05 -3.90
C VAL A 17 -2.11 5.39 -3.27
N SER A 18 -2.89 6.42 -3.61
CA SER A 18 -2.73 7.77 -3.07
C SER A 18 -4.02 8.19 -2.38
N PHE A 19 -3.90 8.55 -1.10
CA PHE A 19 -5.00 9.07 -0.28
C PHE A 19 -5.06 10.60 -0.34
N GLU A 20 -3.90 11.24 -0.50
CA GLU A 20 -3.75 12.69 -0.52
C GLU A 20 -2.65 13.11 -1.52
N GLN A 21 -2.81 14.29 -2.13
CA GLN A 21 -1.80 14.89 -3.02
C GLN A 21 -0.77 15.70 -2.21
N SER A 22 0.00 15.04 -1.33
CA SER A 22 1.07 15.69 -0.58
C SER A 22 2.43 15.46 -1.25
N LYS A 23 3.25 16.52 -1.33
CA LYS A 23 4.65 16.44 -1.78
C LYS A 23 5.63 16.01 -0.68
N ASN A 24 5.21 16.07 0.58
CA ASN A 24 6.05 15.76 1.74
C ASN A 24 5.62 14.41 2.34
N ALA A 25 6.21 13.33 1.83
CA ALA A 25 5.97 11.99 2.32
C ALA A 25 7.29 11.33 2.79
N THR A 26 7.22 10.63 3.91
CA THR A 26 8.27 9.70 4.34
C THR A 26 7.82 8.29 4.01
N GLY A 27 8.67 7.53 3.30
CA GLY A 27 8.47 6.11 3.06
C GLY A 27 8.86 5.28 4.28
N ILE A 28 7.99 4.37 4.68
CA ILE A 28 8.20 3.37 5.72
C ILE A 28 7.96 2.02 5.07
N GLU A 29 9.02 1.24 4.93
CA GLU A 29 8.93 -0.12 4.44
C GLU A 29 8.22 -0.97 5.50
N LEU A 30 7.08 -1.55 5.14
CA LEU A 30 6.33 -2.47 6.00
C LEU A 30 6.87 -3.89 5.85
N ASN A 31 7.28 -4.23 4.62
CA ASN A 31 8.08 -5.37 4.22
C ASN A 31 8.62 -5.11 2.79
N GLU A 32 9.32 -6.08 2.22
CA GLU A 32 9.95 -5.97 0.89
C GLU A 32 8.96 -5.66 -0.25
N HIS A 33 7.67 -5.93 -0.07
CA HIS A 33 6.63 -5.71 -1.10
C HIS A 33 5.72 -4.52 -0.82
N ILE A 34 5.73 -3.93 0.38
CA ILE A 34 4.77 -2.90 0.79
C ILE A 34 5.47 -1.70 1.42
N LEU A 35 5.29 -0.53 0.82
CA LEU A 35 5.79 0.74 1.31
C LEU A 35 4.62 1.64 1.72
N LEU A 36 4.60 2.03 3.00
CA LEU A 36 3.68 3.04 3.52
C LEU A 36 4.29 4.44 3.39
N ARG A 37 3.57 5.36 2.77
CA ARG A 37 3.97 6.78 2.67
C ARG A 37 3.17 7.57 3.69
N ILE A 38 3.84 8.25 4.61
CA ILE A 38 3.20 9.07 5.67
C ILE A 38 3.63 10.53 5.63
N ASN A 39 2.75 11.42 6.05
CA ASN A 39 3.13 12.76 6.49
C ASN A 39 3.47 12.69 7.98
N LYS A 40 4.76 12.79 8.30
CA LYS A 40 5.26 12.73 9.67
C LYS A 40 4.72 13.83 10.59
N LYS A 41 4.41 15.01 10.07
CA LYS A 41 3.92 16.13 10.89
C LYS A 41 2.46 15.94 11.29
N GLU A 42 1.66 15.39 10.38
CA GLU A 42 0.21 15.25 10.55
C GLU A 42 -0.20 13.86 11.01
N HIS A 43 0.75 12.92 11.10
CA HIS A 43 0.52 11.51 11.49
C HIS A 43 -0.53 10.84 10.60
N ARG A 44 -0.46 11.09 9.28
CA ARG A 44 -1.43 10.61 8.29
C ARG A 44 -0.79 9.80 7.19
N ALA A 45 -1.53 8.82 6.68
CA ALA A 45 -1.17 8.11 5.47
C ALA A 45 -1.40 9.00 4.24
N ILE A 46 -0.36 9.14 3.42
CA ILE A 46 -0.41 9.80 2.11
C ILE A 46 -0.65 8.78 1.01
N GLY A 47 -0.15 7.55 1.17
CA GLY A 47 -0.38 6.48 0.22
C GLY A 47 0.27 5.16 0.59
N LEU A 48 0.01 4.16 -0.24
CA LEU A 48 0.65 2.85 -0.23
C LEU A 48 1.31 2.60 -1.59
N THR A 49 2.41 1.87 -1.59
CA THR A 49 2.98 1.29 -2.80
C THR A 49 3.13 -0.20 -2.57
N PHE A 50 2.65 -0.98 -3.55
CA PHE A 50 2.70 -2.42 -3.58
C PHE A 50 3.60 -2.85 -4.73
N PHE A 51 4.74 -3.45 -4.42
CA PHE A 51 5.61 -4.08 -5.40
C PHE A 51 5.15 -5.52 -5.63
N GLU A 52 5.32 -6.03 -6.84
CA GLU A 52 4.87 -7.37 -7.23
C GLU A 52 3.38 -7.58 -6.91
N TYR A 53 2.57 -6.57 -7.27
CA TYR A 53 1.16 -6.51 -6.88
C TYR A 53 0.38 -7.75 -7.33
N SER A 54 0.69 -8.30 -8.51
CA SER A 54 0.07 -9.53 -9.00
C SER A 54 0.23 -10.71 -8.03
N LEU A 55 1.36 -10.80 -7.32
CA LEU A 55 1.64 -11.81 -6.31
C LEU A 55 0.86 -11.55 -5.01
N LEU A 56 0.79 -10.29 -4.59
CA LEU A 56 0.06 -9.88 -3.37
C LEU A 56 -1.45 -10.07 -3.53
N ALA A 57 -1.98 -9.78 -4.72
CA ALA A 57 -3.40 -9.89 -5.04
C ALA A 57 -3.86 -11.32 -5.35
N GLN A 58 -2.92 -12.27 -5.47
CA GLN A 58 -3.22 -13.66 -5.76
C GLN A 58 -4.02 -14.28 -4.62
N LYS A 59 -5.19 -14.82 -4.94
CA LYS A 59 -5.99 -15.63 -4.00
C LYS A 59 -5.33 -16.98 -3.79
N THR A 60 -5.34 -17.43 -2.55
CA THR A 60 -5.00 -18.80 -2.17
C THR A 60 -6.27 -19.60 -1.89
N GLU A 61 -6.17 -20.92 -1.83
CA GLU A 61 -7.29 -21.78 -1.40
C GLU A 61 -7.83 -21.39 -0.02
N MET A 62 -6.99 -20.77 0.82
CA MET A 62 -7.31 -20.37 2.19
C MET A 62 -7.69 -18.88 2.32
N GLY A 63 -7.89 -18.16 1.22
CA GLY A 63 -8.20 -16.73 1.21
C GLY A 63 -7.05 -15.87 0.69
N HIS A 64 -7.01 -14.60 1.10
CA HIS A 64 -5.95 -13.68 0.69
C HIS A 64 -4.60 -14.08 1.28
N ARG A 65 -3.54 -13.94 0.50
CA ARG A 65 -2.19 -14.16 1.01
C ARG A 65 -1.86 -13.11 2.06
N SER A 66 -1.34 -13.57 3.20
CA SER A 66 -0.88 -12.71 4.29
C SER A 66 0.63 -12.70 4.33
N PHE A 67 1.20 -11.55 4.70
CA PHE A 67 2.64 -11.31 4.72
C PHE A 67 3.04 -10.72 6.06
N PRO A 68 4.21 -11.08 6.59
CA PRO A 68 4.72 -10.48 7.82
C PRO A 68 5.06 -9.00 7.60
N LEU A 69 4.82 -8.20 8.63
CA LEU A 69 5.21 -6.79 8.71
C LEU A 69 6.64 -6.67 9.27
N THR A 70 7.60 -7.33 8.61
CA THR A 70 9.01 -7.45 9.04
C THR A 70 9.68 -6.08 9.18
N GLY A 71 9.28 -5.10 8.35
CA GLY A 71 9.78 -3.73 8.40
C GLY A 71 9.48 -3.01 9.72
N LEU A 72 8.47 -3.45 10.50
CA LEU A 72 8.20 -2.86 11.81
C LEU A 72 9.28 -3.18 12.86
N ALA A 73 10.09 -4.22 12.65
CA ALA A 73 11.14 -4.61 13.60
C ALA A 73 12.34 -3.64 13.60
N SER A 74 12.56 -2.93 12.49
CA SER A 74 13.67 -1.97 12.36
C SER A 74 13.31 -0.55 12.82
N LEU A 75 12.03 -0.29 13.14
CA LEU A 75 11.56 1.02 13.58
C LEU A 75 11.81 1.22 15.09
N SER A 76 12.03 2.48 15.48
CA SER A 76 12.01 2.84 16.90
C SER A 76 10.63 2.57 17.51
N SER A 77 10.56 2.29 18.82
CA SER A 77 9.31 1.96 19.51
C SER A 77 8.20 2.99 19.29
N GLY A 78 8.52 4.28 19.40
CA GLY A 78 7.57 5.36 19.14
C GLY A 78 7.05 5.38 17.71
N LEU A 79 7.94 5.23 16.71
CA LEU A 79 7.52 5.22 15.31
C LEU A 79 6.71 3.96 14.98
N LYS A 80 7.07 2.81 15.54
CA LYS A 80 6.33 1.55 15.38
C LYS A 80 4.89 1.70 15.88
N THR A 81 4.67 2.28 17.06
CA THR A 81 3.32 2.55 17.58
C THR A 81 2.53 3.45 16.65
N HIS A 82 3.15 4.52 16.13
CA HIS A 82 2.48 5.42 15.18
C HIS A 82 2.14 4.75 13.85
N VAL A 83 3.03 3.91 13.32
CA VAL A 83 2.76 3.18 12.08
C VAL A 83 1.61 2.20 12.29
N LEU A 84 1.62 1.43 13.38
CA LEU A 84 0.52 0.52 13.69
C LEU A 84 -0.82 1.25 13.82
N ASP A 85 -0.83 2.41 14.49
CA ASP A 85 -2.03 3.25 14.59
C ASP A 85 -2.55 3.68 13.20
N ILE A 86 -1.66 4.11 12.31
CA ILE A 86 -2.03 4.45 10.92
C ILE A 86 -2.56 3.23 10.16
N LEU A 87 -1.96 2.05 10.31
CA LEU A 87 -2.37 0.84 9.61
C LEU A 87 -3.76 0.34 10.05
N LEU A 88 -4.11 0.54 11.32
CA LEU A 88 -5.36 0.08 11.92
C LEU A 88 -6.56 1.00 11.64
N HIS A 89 -6.33 2.19 11.08
CA HIS A 89 -7.37 3.18 10.84
C HIS A 89 -7.55 3.54 9.36
N PRO A 90 -8.73 4.05 8.96
CA PRO A 90 -8.92 4.57 7.61
C PRO A 90 -7.95 5.71 7.30
N PRO A 91 -7.50 5.82 6.04
CA PRO A 91 -7.94 5.04 4.88
C PRO A 91 -7.14 3.73 4.68
N VAL A 92 -6.12 3.46 5.49
CA VAL A 92 -5.24 2.29 5.27
C VAL A 92 -5.95 1.00 5.61
N SER A 93 -6.73 0.98 6.68
CA SER A 93 -7.53 -0.17 7.11
C SER A 93 -8.67 -0.53 6.16
N GLU A 94 -8.90 0.26 5.10
CA GLU A 94 -9.83 -0.11 4.02
C GLU A 94 -9.13 -0.98 2.95
N ILE A 95 -7.79 -0.91 2.88
CA ILE A 95 -6.98 -1.58 1.86
C ILE A 95 -6.24 -2.78 2.45
N LEU A 96 -5.66 -2.59 3.63
CA LEU A 96 -4.88 -3.59 4.35
C LEU A 96 -5.63 -4.05 5.59
N SER A 97 -5.69 -5.36 5.78
CA SER A 97 -6.15 -5.97 7.03
C SER A 97 -4.93 -6.37 7.84
N ILE A 98 -4.84 -5.89 9.08
CA ILE A 98 -3.77 -6.24 10.01
C ILE A 98 -4.28 -7.31 10.97
N SER A 99 -3.49 -8.37 11.15
CA SER A 99 -3.75 -9.40 12.15
C SER A 99 -2.44 -9.90 12.76
N ALA A 100 -2.55 -10.84 13.69
CA ALA A 100 -1.41 -11.41 14.40
C ALA A 100 -1.35 -12.92 14.14
N TYR A 101 -0.16 -13.39 13.74
CA TYR A 101 0.16 -14.80 13.70
C TYR A 101 0.95 -15.18 14.95
N THR A 102 0.43 -16.11 15.74
CA THR A 102 1.04 -16.56 17.00
C THR A 102 1.42 -18.04 16.90
N PRO A 103 2.60 -18.37 16.36
CA PRO A 103 3.04 -19.76 16.23
C PRO A 103 3.28 -20.43 17.58
N SER A 104 3.51 -19.65 18.63
CA SER A 104 3.62 -20.10 20.02
C SER A 104 2.99 -19.09 20.98
N PHE A 105 2.83 -19.45 22.26
CA PHE A 105 2.25 -18.57 23.29
C PHE A 105 3.08 -17.30 23.59
N VAL A 106 4.36 -17.28 23.23
CA VAL A 106 5.30 -16.18 23.53
C VAL A 106 5.67 -15.37 22.30
N GLU A 107 5.26 -15.81 21.11
CA GLU A 107 5.62 -15.20 19.85
C GLU A 107 4.39 -14.62 19.17
N THR A 108 4.51 -13.38 18.71
CA THR A 108 3.45 -12.70 17.95
C THR A 108 4.08 -11.96 16.79
N ILE A 109 3.71 -12.39 15.59
CA ILE A 109 4.19 -11.83 14.33
C ILE A 109 3.05 -11.01 13.74
N PRO A 110 3.18 -9.67 13.63
CA PRO A 110 2.19 -8.86 12.94
C PRO A 110 2.21 -9.21 11.45
N ILE A 111 1.04 -9.52 10.89
CA ILE A 111 0.85 -9.87 9.49
C ILE A 111 -0.18 -8.95 8.85
N THR A 112 -0.09 -8.78 7.54
CA THR A 112 -1.02 -7.99 6.74
C THR A 112 -1.48 -8.76 5.52
N SER A 113 -2.72 -8.53 5.08
CA SER A 113 -3.23 -9.00 3.79
C SER A 113 -3.97 -7.87 3.07
N LEU A 114 -4.05 -7.96 1.74
CA LEU A 114 -4.94 -7.11 0.97
C LEU A 114 -6.39 -7.52 1.28
N GLN A 115 -7.26 -6.57 1.57
CA GLN A 115 -8.69 -6.85 1.82
C GLN A 115 -9.64 -6.10 0.86
N TRP A 116 -9.13 -5.15 0.09
CA TRP A 116 -9.94 -4.40 -0.88
C TRP A 116 -10.45 -5.31 -2.01
N GLN A 117 -11.77 -5.32 -2.23
CA GLN A 117 -12.46 -6.23 -3.17
C GLN A 117 -13.05 -5.55 -4.43
N HIS A 118 -12.77 -4.27 -4.71
CA HIS A 118 -13.30 -3.66 -5.93
C HIS A 118 -12.42 -3.99 -7.15
N GLU A 119 -13.08 -4.41 -8.24
CA GLU A 119 -12.49 -4.55 -9.57
C GLU A 119 -11.71 -3.29 -9.94
N ILE A 120 -10.41 -3.44 -10.21
CA ILE A 120 -9.58 -2.35 -10.72
C ILE A 120 -10.19 -1.98 -12.08
N SER A 121 -10.89 -0.85 -12.13
CA SER A 121 -11.27 -0.25 -13.41
C SER A 121 -9.97 0.19 -14.08
N TYR A 122 -9.46 -0.62 -15.00
CA TYR A 122 -8.35 -0.26 -15.88
C TYR A 122 -8.70 1.05 -16.58
N GLN A 123 -8.05 2.14 -16.19
CA GLN A 123 -8.03 3.37 -16.98
C GLN A 123 -6.74 3.33 -17.79
N PRO A 124 -6.77 2.88 -19.07
CA PRO A 124 -5.58 2.91 -19.89
C PRO A 124 -5.08 4.35 -19.99
N ILE A 125 -3.78 4.53 -19.78
CA ILE A 125 -3.09 5.80 -19.98
C ILE A 125 -3.31 6.20 -21.44
N THR A 126 -4.19 7.18 -21.67
CA THR A 126 -4.28 7.83 -22.98
C THR A 126 -2.98 8.61 -23.14
N ARG A 127 -2.00 8.03 -23.83
CA ARG A 127 -0.87 8.80 -24.35
C ARG A 127 -1.45 9.89 -25.25
N GLN A 128 -1.52 11.11 -24.75
CA GLN A 128 -1.60 12.29 -25.62
C GLN A 128 -0.30 12.35 -26.41
N VAL A 129 -0.25 11.65 -27.53
CA VAL A 129 0.72 11.94 -28.59
C VAL A 129 0.20 13.22 -29.25
N GLY A 130 0.74 14.35 -28.80
CA GLY A 130 0.66 15.58 -29.56
C GLY A 130 1.39 15.37 -30.89
N MET A 131 0.64 15.31 -31.98
CA MET A 131 1.16 15.61 -33.32
C MET A 131 0.71 17.02 -33.67
N GLU A 132 1.46 18.00 -33.16
CA GLU A 132 1.69 19.22 -33.92
C GLU A 132 2.76 18.89 -34.98
N THR A 133 2.44 18.97 -36.26
CA THR A 133 3.00 19.96 -37.19
C THR A 133 2.68 19.65 -38.66
N ARG A 134 2.16 20.69 -39.32
CA ARG A 134 2.50 21.20 -40.66
C ARG A 134 2.01 20.48 -41.94
N THR A 135 1.10 21.19 -42.60
CA THR A 135 1.12 21.67 -44.00
C THR A 135 1.45 20.68 -45.13
N HIS A 136 0.48 20.46 -46.04
CA HIS A 136 0.47 21.06 -47.38
C HIS A 136 -0.93 21.04 -47.99
#